data_AF-A0A2V8I6C8-F1
#
_entry.id   AF-A0A2V8I6C8-F1
#
_cell.length_a   1.000
_cell.length_b   1.000
_cell.length_c   1.000
_cell.angle_alpha   90.00
_cell.angle_beta   90.00
_cell.angle_gamma   90.00
#
_symmetry.space_group_name_H-M   'P 1'
#
loop_
_entity.id
_entity.type
_entity.pdbx_description
1 polymer ?
#
loop_
_entity_poly.entity_id
_entity_poly.type
_entity_poly.pdbx_seq_one_letter_code
_entity_poly.pdbx_strand_id
1 'polypeptide(L)'
;MPAALMWARGLEDRPVTIRFERPPLAPSERSESSGWRAATQLFPTADPQTFTAPNLQYLMDSPTEVSAYSLRTFTVRDGSREPTFRLAIHEDGDDAELDGYARDVEKIVREERGVYGEFAPYDTGTYTFIADYLPWDNGDGMEHRNSTIITSSSSIRANRAGLLSTVAHEFFHSWNVERIRPRSLEPFNFDEANMSGELWLAEGFTNYYGPLLLQRAGLTPLGEYTRTLASAINAVTFDPGRQIHTAEEMSQMAPFVDAAVAIDRVNFANTFISYYTWGESIALGLDLTLRERSGGTITLDDYMRAMWERFGKPGGHAPGYVDRPYTIADAKAVLAAVSGDAAFADDFFARYIQGHEVVDYAHLLANAGFVLRPRASQPGFAGELRLQDTPVGVRVNEATLFGSPAYQAGLDRDDMITAVGGRAVTTAEQVESAIRAARPGDALAVAYLHHGRGQPLTTTIRVIADPELEVVAAEQAGQTPTAAQRQFRDAWLRSRTGNTF
;
A
#
# COMPACT_ATOMS: atom_id res chain seq x y z
N MET A 1 14.33 -14.66 -6.20
CA MET A 1 15.73 -14.98 -6.58
C MET A 1 16.82 -14.42 -5.66
N PRO A 2 16.76 -13.17 -5.13
CA PRO A 2 17.90 -12.60 -4.40
C PRO A 2 18.37 -13.40 -3.17
N ALA A 3 17.47 -14.15 -2.52
CA ALA A 3 17.81 -14.97 -1.36
C ALA A 3 18.49 -16.32 -1.67
N ALA A 4 18.51 -16.76 -2.94
CA ALA A 4 18.92 -18.13 -3.31
C ALA A 4 20.25 -18.20 -4.07
N LEU A 5 20.77 -17.07 -4.57
CA LEU A 5 21.96 -17.02 -5.41
C LEU A 5 23.04 -16.12 -4.82
N MET A 6 24.28 -16.62 -4.81
CA MET A 6 25.45 -15.77 -4.60
C MET A 6 25.82 -15.06 -5.90
N TRP A 7 26.23 -13.80 -5.79
CA TRP A 7 26.77 -13.00 -6.89
C TRP A 7 28.15 -12.45 -6.50
N ALA A 8 28.90 -11.93 -7.48
CA ALA A 8 30.25 -11.42 -7.27
C ALA A 8 30.38 -10.00 -7.82
N ARG A 9 31.08 -9.14 -7.07
CA ARG A 9 31.37 -7.76 -7.47
C ARG A 9 32.21 -7.71 -8.75
N GLY A 10 31.92 -6.75 -9.61
CA GLY A 10 32.57 -6.54 -10.90
C GLY A 10 32.07 -7.45 -12.03
N LEU A 11 31.04 -8.27 -11.79
CA LEU A 11 30.39 -9.14 -12.77
C LEU A 11 28.91 -8.79 -12.98
N GLU A 12 28.48 -7.59 -12.57
CA GLU A 12 27.08 -7.17 -12.56
C GLU A 12 26.47 -7.15 -13.96
N ASP A 13 27.24 -6.77 -14.98
CA ASP A 13 26.77 -6.74 -16.38
C ASP A 13 26.92 -8.08 -17.12
N ARG A 14 27.40 -9.13 -16.44
CA ARG A 14 27.59 -10.44 -17.07
C ARG A 14 26.24 -11.15 -17.22
N PRO A 15 25.88 -11.63 -18.42
CA PRO A 15 24.67 -12.44 -18.59
C PRO A 15 24.71 -13.71 -17.75
N VAL A 16 23.55 -14.07 -17.20
CA VAL A 16 23.38 -15.22 -16.31
C VAL A 16 22.46 -16.25 -16.97
N THR A 17 22.82 -17.52 -16.86
CA THR A 17 21.97 -18.65 -17.23
C THR A 17 21.58 -19.41 -15.97
N ILE A 18 20.29 -19.68 -15.81
CA ILE A 18 19.73 -20.38 -14.65
C ILE A 18 18.96 -21.59 -15.15
N ARG A 19 19.19 -22.74 -14.53
CA ARG A 19 18.46 -23.96 -14.81
C ARG A 19 17.78 -24.43 -13.53
N PHE A 20 16.47 -24.62 -13.59
CA PHE A 20 15.69 -25.18 -12.48
C PHE A 20 15.60 -26.70 -12.66
N GLU A 21 16.20 -27.43 -11.74
CA GLU A 21 16.07 -28.89 -11.71
C GLU A 21 14.77 -29.28 -11.02
N ARG A 22 14.01 -30.20 -11.65
CA ARG A 22 12.79 -30.72 -11.03
C ARG A 22 13.16 -31.63 -9.87
N PRO A 23 12.47 -31.55 -8.73
CA PRO A 23 12.68 -32.49 -7.64
C PRO A 23 12.45 -33.92 -8.15
N PRO A 24 13.27 -34.90 -7.73
CA PRO A 24 13.04 -36.29 -8.07
C PRO A 24 11.71 -36.74 -7.46
N LEU A 25 10.84 -37.34 -8.28
CA LEU A 25 9.61 -37.97 -7.81
C LEU A 25 9.93 -39.08 -6.82
N ALA A 26 9.09 -39.25 -5.79
CA ALA A 26 9.24 -40.40 -4.90
C ALA A 26 9.14 -41.70 -5.71
N PRO A 27 9.76 -42.81 -5.27
CA PRO A 27 9.71 -44.07 -6.00
C PRO A 27 8.30 -44.57 -6.33
N SER A 28 7.30 -44.20 -5.51
CA SER A 28 5.88 -44.48 -5.69
C SER A 28 5.18 -43.62 -6.75
N GLU A 29 5.78 -42.51 -7.18
CA GLU A 29 5.17 -41.49 -8.03
C GLU A 29 5.82 -41.43 -9.42
N ARG A 30 6.81 -42.29 -9.69
CA ARG A 30 7.60 -42.28 -10.95
C ARG A 30 6.78 -42.50 -12.23
N SER A 31 5.50 -42.87 -12.14
CA SER A 31 4.58 -42.98 -13.28
C SER A 31 3.89 -41.66 -13.65
N GLU A 32 3.96 -40.64 -12.80
CA GLU A 32 3.31 -39.34 -13.01
C GLU A 32 4.37 -38.26 -13.25
N SER A 33 4.18 -37.35 -14.20
CA SER A 33 5.05 -36.17 -14.27
C SER A 33 4.69 -35.25 -13.12
N SER A 34 5.66 -34.71 -12.37
CA SER A 34 5.38 -33.80 -11.25
C SER A 34 4.51 -32.59 -11.61
N GLY A 35 4.41 -32.23 -12.90
CA GLY A 35 3.70 -31.04 -13.36
C GLY A 35 4.42 -29.73 -13.06
N TRP A 36 5.55 -29.80 -12.34
CA TRP A 36 6.30 -28.63 -11.89
C TRP A 36 6.92 -27.87 -13.06
N ARG A 37 6.68 -26.56 -13.05
CA ARG A 37 7.17 -25.59 -14.04
C ARG A 37 7.61 -24.33 -13.30
N ALA A 38 8.48 -23.54 -13.92
CA ALA A 38 8.90 -22.27 -13.36
C ALA A 38 8.01 -21.13 -13.90
N ALA A 39 7.37 -20.38 -13.01
CA ALA A 39 6.74 -19.10 -13.30
C ALA A 39 7.74 -17.98 -12.98
N THR A 40 8.13 -17.19 -13.98
CA THR A 40 9.12 -16.12 -13.85
C THR A 40 9.07 -15.16 -15.03
N GLN A 41 9.68 -13.98 -14.86
CA GLN A 41 9.97 -13.02 -15.93
C GLN A 41 11.31 -13.21 -16.65
N LEU A 42 12.16 -14.15 -16.19
CA LEU A 42 13.43 -14.43 -16.87
C LEU A 42 13.22 -14.76 -18.36
N PHE A 43 14.21 -14.43 -19.18
CA PHE A 43 14.14 -14.72 -20.62
C PHE A 43 14.14 -16.23 -20.85
N PRO A 44 13.13 -16.79 -21.52
CA PRO A 44 13.06 -18.23 -21.77
C PRO A 44 14.11 -18.67 -22.79
N THR A 45 14.55 -19.93 -22.69
CA THR A 45 15.38 -20.57 -23.73
C THR A 45 14.59 -21.68 -24.44
N ALA A 46 15.23 -22.37 -25.39
CA ALA A 46 14.64 -23.55 -26.02
C ALA A 46 14.45 -24.72 -25.03
N ASP A 47 15.21 -24.74 -23.92
CA ASP A 47 14.99 -25.67 -22.82
C ASP A 47 14.01 -25.03 -21.82
N PRO A 48 12.81 -25.61 -21.59
CA PRO A 48 11.79 -25.04 -20.71
C PRO A 48 12.16 -25.01 -19.22
N GLN A 49 13.31 -25.56 -18.84
CA GLN A 49 13.86 -25.47 -17.48
C GLN A 49 15.02 -24.48 -17.38
N THR A 50 15.48 -23.94 -18.50
CA THR A 50 16.63 -23.04 -18.56
C THR A 50 16.17 -21.65 -19.01
N PHE A 51 16.61 -20.64 -18.26
CA PHE A 51 16.29 -19.24 -18.46
C PHE A 51 17.56 -18.38 -18.42
N THR A 52 17.46 -17.13 -18.87
CA THR A 52 18.57 -16.19 -18.87
C THR A 52 18.18 -14.82 -18.31
N ALA A 53 19.17 -14.11 -17.77
CA ALA A 53 19.08 -12.70 -17.40
C ALA A 53 20.26 -11.95 -18.05
N PRO A 54 20.06 -10.73 -18.57
CA PRO A 54 21.12 -9.98 -19.25
C PRO A 54 22.18 -9.42 -18.28
N ASN A 55 21.81 -9.15 -17.03
CA ASN A 55 22.66 -8.57 -16.00
C ASN A 55 22.09 -8.89 -14.59
N LEU A 56 22.80 -8.48 -13.55
CA LEU A 56 22.45 -8.70 -12.15
C LEU A 56 21.18 -7.95 -11.73
N GLN A 57 20.97 -6.71 -12.18
CA GLN A 57 19.76 -5.94 -11.84
C GLN A 57 18.50 -6.69 -12.30
N TYR A 58 18.47 -7.13 -13.57
CA TYR A 58 17.35 -7.93 -14.09
C TYR A 58 17.20 -9.28 -13.39
N LEU A 59 18.32 -9.93 -13.03
CA LEU A 59 18.29 -11.19 -12.29
C LEU A 59 17.66 -11.03 -10.90
N MET A 60 18.04 -9.99 -10.16
CA MET A 60 17.53 -9.73 -8.81
C MET A 60 16.06 -9.31 -8.84
N ASP A 61 15.64 -8.61 -9.90
CA ASP A 61 14.25 -8.26 -10.20
C ASP A 61 13.43 -9.43 -10.78
N SER A 62 13.97 -10.64 -10.87
CA SER A 62 13.25 -11.78 -11.44
C SER A 62 12.82 -12.78 -10.37
N PRO A 63 11.63 -12.67 -9.77
CA PRO A 63 11.12 -13.71 -8.89
C PRO A 63 10.88 -15.00 -9.68
N THR A 64 10.91 -16.12 -8.97
CA THR A 64 10.57 -17.42 -9.56
C THR A 64 9.86 -18.26 -8.54
N GLU A 65 8.70 -18.76 -8.95
CA GLU A 65 8.01 -19.86 -8.27
C GLU A 65 8.18 -21.13 -9.12
N VAL A 66 8.45 -22.26 -8.47
CA VAL A 66 8.52 -23.56 -9.13
C VAL A 66 7.51 -24.48 -8.47
N SER A 67 6.39 -24.71 -9.13
CA SER A 67 5.26 -25.46 -8.58
C SER A 67 4.43 -26.11 -9.69
N ALA A 68 3.40 -26.86 -9.30
CA ALA A 68 2.38 -27.38 -10.20
C ALA A 68 1.23 -26.36 -10.43
N TYR A 69 1.55 -25.08 -10.58
CA TYR A 69 0.55 -24.01 -10.73
C TYR A 69 -0.38 -24.20 -11.94
N SER A 70 -1.59 -23.66 -11.81
CA SER A 70 -2.54 -23.44 -12.90
C SER A 70 -2.21 -22.16 -13.65
N LEU A 71 -2.29 -22.21 -14.99
CA LEU A 71 -1.99 -21.05 -15.84
C LEU A 71 -3.25 -20.53 -16.50
N ARG A 72 -3.54 -19.24 -16.34
CA ARG A 72 -4.48 -18.48 -17.17
C ARG A 72 -3.72 -17.44 -17.98
N THR A 73 -4.23 -17.12 -19.16
CA THR A 73 -3.57 -16.18 -20.06
C THR A 73 -4.60 -15.38 -20.83
N PHE A 74 -4.37 -14.08 -20.94
CA PHE A 74 -5.12 -13.19 -21.82
C PHE A 74 -4.18 -12.20 -22.51
N THR A 75 -4.68 -11.51 -23.53
CA THR A 75 -3.94 -10.45 -24.22
C THR A 75 -4.77 -9.18 -24.24
N VAL A 76 -4.09 -8.03 -24.23
CA VAL A 76 -4.75 -6.73 -24.32
C VAL A 76 -4.09 -5.91 -25.40
N ARG A 77 -4.84 -5.56 -26.44
CA ARG A 77 -4.35 -4.70 -27.53
C ARG A 77 -4.01 -3.30 -27.01
N ASP A 78 -2.84 -2.82 -27.40
CA ASP A 78 -2.33 -1.51 -27.04
C ASP A 78 -1.61 -0.85 -28.22
N GLY A 79 -2.37 -0.09 -29.00
CA GLY A 79 -1.92 0.43 -30.29
C GLY A 79 -1.55 -0.71 -31.25
N SER A 80 -0.28 -0.78 -31.65
CA SER A 80 0.27 -1.85 -32.50
C SER A 80 0.82 -3.04 -31.71
N ARG A 81 0.85 -2.97 -30.37
CA ARG A 81 1.32 -4.05 -29.49
C ARG A 81 0.13 -4.84 -28.96
N GLU A 82 0.40 -6.07 -28.54
CA GLU A 82 -0.58 -6.95 -27.90
C GLU A 82 0.13 -7.77 -26.81
N PRO A 83 0.49 -7.12 -25.68
CA PRO A 83 1.13 -7.82 -24.57
C PRO A 83 0.29 -8.99 -24.07
N THR A 84 0.99 -10.04 -23.66
CA THR A 84 0.39 -11.23 -23.04
C THR A 84 0.49 -11.12 -21.52
N PHE A 85 -0.60 -11.38 -20.83
CA PHE A 85 -0.66 -11.43 -19.37
C PHE A 85 -0.87 -12.87 -18.95
N ARG A 86 0.02 -13.37 -18.08
CA ARG A 86 -0.03 -14.72 -17.53
C ARG A 86 -0.36 -14.64 -16.06
N LEU A 87 -1.27 -15.48 -15.60
CA LEU A 87 -1.53 -15.71 -14.18
C LEU A 87 -1.12 -17.13 -13.87
N ALA A 88 0.04 -17.29 -13.26
CA ALA A 88 0.50 -18.54 -12.65
C ALA A 88 -0.06 -18.57 -11.23
N ILE A 89 -1.06 -19.43 -10.99
CA ILE A 89 -1.80 -19.48 -9.73
C ILE A 89 -1.59 -20.84 -9.09
N HIS A 90 -0.96 -20.85 -7.92
CA HIS A 90 -0.76 -22.01 -7.08
C HIS A 90 -1.74 -21.92 -5.90
N GLU A 91 -2.86 -22.61 -6.04
CA GLU A 91 -3.89 -22.73 -5.01
C GLU A 91 -4.72 -24.01 -5.20
N ASP A 92 -5.56 -24.36 -4.23
CA ASP A 92 -6.46 -25.52 -4.26
C ASP A 92 -7.87 -25.21 -4.84
N GLY A 93 -8.01 -24.08 -5.55
CA GLY A 93 -9.25 -23.62 -6.19
C GLY A 93 -9.64 -24.45 -7.43
N ASP A 94 -10.92 -24.40 -7.81
CA ASP A 94 -11.39 -25.03 -9.04
C ASP A 94 -11.21 -24.13 -10.28
N ASP A 95 -11.31 -24.70 -11.48
CA ASP A 95 -11.09 -23.97 -12.72
C ASP A 95 -12.04 -22.76 -12.90
N ALA A 96 -13.26 -22.83 -12.39
CA ALA A 96 -14.25 -21.75 -12.52
C ALA A 96 -13.93 -20.58 -11.59
N GLU A 97 -13.43 -20.86 -10.39
CA GLU A 97 -12.90 -19.87 -9.45
C GLU A 97 -11.70 -19.14 -10.06
N LEU A 98 -10.73 -19.88 -10.60
CA LEU A 98 -9.54 -19.35 -11.27
C LEU A 98 -9.91 -18.51 -12.50
N ASP A 99 -10.84 -18.97 -13.33
CA ASP A 99 -11.34 -18.21 -14.48
C ASP A 99 -12.01 -16.91 -14.04
N GLY A 100 -12.78 -16.96 -12.96
CA GLY A 100 -13.38 -15.79 -12.35
C GLY A 100 -12.33 -14.78 -11.91
N TYR A 101 -11.33 -15.24 -11.17
CA TYR A 101 -10.25 -14.38 -10.70
C TYR A 101 -9.47 -13.75 -11.85
N ALA A 102 -9.11 -14.54 -12.87
CA ALA A 102 -8.42 -14.04 -14.06
C ALA A 102 -9.21 -12.95 -14.80
N ARG A 103 -10.55 -13.08 -14.88
CA ARG A 103 -11.41 -12.03 -15.46
C ARG A 103 -11.34 -10.73 -14.65
N ASP A 104 -11.30 -10.79 -13.33
CA ASP A 104 -11.22 -9.59 -12.50
C ASP A 104 -9.83 -8.94 -12.56
N VAL A 105 -8.76 -9.74 -12.57
CA VAL A 105 -7.39 -9.25 -12.83
C VAL A 105 -7.29 -8.58 -14.19
N GLU A 106 -7.95 -9.11 -15.22
CA GLU A 106 -8.00 -8.45 -16.54
C GLU A 106 -8.66 -7.07 -16.47
N LYS A 107 -9.70 -6.87 -15.64
CA LYS A 107 -10.31 -5.54 -15.46
C LYS A 107 -9.33 -4.55 -14.84
N ILE A 108 -8.57 -4.99 -13.83
CA ILE A 108 -7.52 -4.20 -13.17
C ILE A 108 -6.47 -3.78 -14.21
N VAL A 109 -5.94 -4.75 -14.96
CA VAL A 109 -4.91 -4.51 -15.98
C VAL A 109 -5.35 -3.46 -17.01
N ARG A 110 -6.61 -3.54 -17.46
CA ARG A 110 -7.18 -2.59 -18.42
C ARG A 110 -7.34 -1.20 -17.82
N GLU A 111 -7.86 -1.10 -16.61
CA GLU A 111 -8.11 0.17 -15.93
C GLU A 111 -6.80 0.91 -15.61
N GLU A 112 -5.77 0.21 -15.15
CA GLU A 112 -4.44 0.77 -14.89
C GLU A 112 -3.75 1.29 -16.15
N ARG A 113 -3.85 0.56 -17.27
CA ARG A 113 -3.41 1.07 -18.58
C ARG A 113 -4.16 2.33 -18.99
N GLY A 114 -5.39 2.53 -18.51
CA GLY A 114 -6.16 3.75 -18.70
C GLY A 114 -5.53 4.98 -18.03
N VAL A 115 -4.86 4.81 -16.89
CA VAL A 115 -4.17 5.90 -16.18
C VAL A 115 -3.00 6.40 -17.03
N TYR A 116 -2.09 5.50 -17.42
CA TYR A 116 -0.87 5.86 -18.15
C TYR A 116 -1.08 6.06 -19.65
N GLY A 117 -2.18 5.56 -20.21
CA GLY A 117 -2.53 5.71 -21.62
C GLY A 117 -1.85 4.72 -22.56
N GLU A 118 -0.95 3.87 -22.07
CA GLU A 118 -0.29 2.76 -22.76
C GLU A 118 0.29 1.76 -21.75
N PHE A 119 0.52 0.51 -22.16
CA PHE A 119 1.30 -0.43 -21.33
C PHE A 119 2.79 -0.10 -21.34
N ALA A 120 3.43 -0.32 -20.20
CA ALA A 120 4.87 -0.43 -20.14
C ALA A 120 5.40 -1.47 -21.15
N PRO A 121 6.60 -1.29 -21.72
CA PRO A 121 7.20 -2.31 -22.58
C PRO A 121 7.68 -3.49 -21.73
N TYR A 122 7.04 -4.64 -21.89
CA TYR A 122 7.49 -5.89 -21.27
C TYR A 122 8.57 -6.55 -22.11
N ASP A 123 9.71 -6.89 -21.50
CA ASP A 123 10.93 -7.23 -22.25
C ASP A 123 10.80 -8.51 -23.10
N THR A 124 9.90 -9.42 -22.72
CA THR A 124 9.55 -10.64 -23.48
C THR A 124 8.18 -10.56 -24.16
N GLY A 125 7.54 -9.38 -24.15
CA GLY A 125 6.15 -9.19 -24.56
C GLY A 125 5.13 -9.76 -23.56
N THR A 126 5.57 -10.22 -22.40
CA THR A 126 4.74 -10.88 -21.39
C THR A 126 4.88 -10.24 -20.01
N TYR A 127 3.76 -10.07 -19.29
CA TYR A 127 3.74 -9.81 -17.85
C TYR A 127 3.21 -11.04 -17.10
N THR A 128 3.82 -11.43 -15.97
CA THR A 128 3.40 -12.60 -15.20
C THR A 128 2.99 -12.26 -13.77
N PHE A 129 1.75 -12.49 -13.41
CA PHE A 129 1.30 -12.57 -12.03
C PHE A 129 1.64 -13.96 -11.50
N ILE A 130 2.48 -14.01 -10.47
CA ILE A 130 2.88 -15.24 -9.77
C ILE A 130 2.14 -15.21 -8.43
N ALA A 131 1.10 -16.01 -8.31
CA ALA A 131 0.18 -16.01 -7.17
C ALA A 131 0.26 -17.33 -6.41
N ASP A 132 0.71 -17.29 -5.16
CA ASP A 132 0.81 -18.45 -4.26
C ASP A 132 -0.12 -18.26 -3.06
N TYR A 133 -1.26 -18.96 -3.06
CA TYR A 133 -2.37 -18.74 -2.14
C TYR A 133 -2.68 -19.99 -1.30
N LEU A 134 -1.69 -20.46 -0.56
CA LEU A 134 -1.78 -21.67 0.25
C LEU A 134 -1.77 -21.35 1.76
N PRO A 135 -2.46 -22.15 2.60
CA PRO A 135 -2.66 -21.82 4.01
C PRO A 135 -1.39 -21.84 4.87
N TRP A 136 -0.27 -22.32 4.33
CA TRP A 136 1.05 -22.32 4.98
C TRP A 136 1.98 -21.22 4.46
N ASP A 137 1.53 -20.39 3.52
CA ASP A 137 2.29 -19.24 3.03
C ASP A 137 2.15 -18.05 3.98
N ASN A 138 3.05 -17.08 3.81
CA ASN A 138 2.92 -15.76 4.43
C ASN A 138 2.25 -14.79 3.44
N GLY A 139 1.65 -13.72 3.96
CA GLY A 139 1.11 -12.64 3.13
C GLY A 139 2.20 -11.64 2.73
N ASP A 140 2.38 -11.42 1.43
CA ASP A 140 3.26 -10.37 0.88
C ASP A 140 2.92 -10.06 -0.59
N GLY A 141 3.38 -8.91 -1.07
CA GLY A 141 3.31 -8.48 -2.46
C GLY A 141 4.62 -7.81 -2.84
N MET A 142 5.19 -8.18 -3.98
CA MET A 142 6.41 -7.57 -4.47
C MET A 142 6.30 -7.33 -5.98
N GLU A 143 6.50 -6.08 -6.35
CA GLU A 143 6.52 -5.60 -7.71
C GLU A 143 7.78 -6.02 -8.44
N HIS A 144 7.65 -6.28 -9.74
CA HIS A 144 8.79 -6.48 -10.61
C HIS A 144 8.51 -5.93 -12.00
N ARG A 145 9.57 -5.68 -12.78
CA ARG A 145 9.46 -5.00 -14.08
C ARG A 145 8.46 -5.64 -15.04
N ASN A 146 8.41 -6.97 -15.08
CA ASN A 146 7.59 -7.77 -16.01
C ASN A 146 6.82 -8.88 -15.27
N SER A 147 6.74 -8.81 -13.95
CA SER A 147 6.00 -9.76 -13.13
C SER A 147 5.67 -9.17 -11.77
N THR A 148 4.93 -9.92 -10.98
CA THR A 148 4.84 -9.69 -9.54
C THR A 148 4.76 -11.05 -8.88
N ILE A 149 5.26 -11.15 -7.65
CA ILE A 149 4.97 -12.28 -6.78
C ILE A 149 4.04 -11.81 -5.66
N ILE A 150 2.93 -12.54 -5.48
CA ILE A 150 1.91 -12.23 -4.51
C ILE A 150 1.62 -13.50 -3.73
N THR A 151 1.88 -13.49 -2.44
CA THR A 151 1.68 -14.65 -1.57
C THR A 151 0.63 -14.36 -0.52
N SER A 152 -0.14 -15.38 -0.11
CA SER A 152 -1.14 -15.21 0.93
C SER A 152 -1.50 -16.53 1.60
N SER A 153 -1.69 -16.49 2.92
CA SER A 153 -2.27 -17.61 3.67
C SER A 153 -3.77 -17.81 3.40
N SER A 154 -4.39 -16.93 2.61
CA SER A 154 -5.83 -16.98 2.27
C SER A 154 -6.02 -17.42 0.82
N SER A 155 -7.02 -18.27 0.58
CA SER A 155 -7.42 -18.64 -0.77
C SER A 155 -8.27 -17.57 -1.46
N ILE A 156 -8.43 -17.68 -2.79
CA ILE A 156 -9.32 -16.81 -3.57
C ILE A 156 -10.74 -16.84 -3.02
N ARG A 157 -11.25 -18.02 -2.64
CA ARG A 157 -12.58 -18.17 -2.04
C ARG A 157 -12.76 -17.37 -0.75
N ALA A 158 -11.73 -17.35 0.09
CA ALA A 158 -11.78 -16.76 1.42
C ALA A 158 -11.58 -15.24 1.39
N ASN A 159 -10.71 -14.74 0.51
CA ASN A 159 -10.30 -13.33 0.51
C ASN A 159 -10.07 -12.75 -0.90
N ARG A 160 -10.95 -13.04 -1.86
CA ARG A 160 -10.84 -12.53 -3.24
C ARG A 160 -10.59 -11.03 -3.32
N ALA A 161 -11.31 -10.23 -2.54
CA ALA A 161 -11.20 -8.77 -2.56
C ALA A 161 -9.81 -8.29 -2.08
N GLY A 162 -9.29 -8.87 -1.00
CA GLY A 162 -7.95 -8.54 -0.51
C GLY A 162 -6.86 -8.92 -1.52
N LEU A 163 -6.96 -10.10 -2.13
CA LEU A 163 -5.99 -10.56 -3.14
C LEU A 163 -6.02 -9.68 -4.40
N LEU A 164 -7.21 -9.27 -4.87
CA LEU A 164 -7.34 -8.32 -5.97
C LEU A 164 -6.78 -6.93 -5.62
N SER A 165 -6.89 -6.51 -4.35
CA SER A 165 -6.25 -5.28 -3.87
C SER A 165 -4.73 -5.35 -3.98
N THR A 166 -4.12 -6.47 -3.60
CA THR A 166 -2.67 -6.65 -3.78
C THR A 166 -2.32 -6.69 -5.26
N VAL A 167 -3.08 -7.39 -6.11
CA VAL A 167 -2.84 -7.37 -7.57
C VAL A 167 -2.85 -5.94 -8.15
N ALA A 168 -3.80 -5.11 -7.73
CA ALA A 168 -3.90 -3.73 -8.20
C ALA A 168 -2.75 -2.85 -7.70
N HIS A 169 -2.25 -3.10 -6.49
CA HIS A 169 -1.06 -2.42 -5.96
C HIS A 169 0.18 -2.83 -6.78
N GLU A 170 0.46 -4.13 -6.88
CA GLU A 170 1.67 -4.64 -7.52
C GLU A 170 1.71 -4.42 -9.03
N PHE A 171 0.57 -4.48 -9.73
CA PHE A 171 0.56 -4.21 -11.17
C PHE A 171 0.84 -2.74 -11.48
N PHE A 172 0.37 -1.82 -10.64
CA PHE A 172 0.56 -0.39 -10.88
C PHE A 172 2.04 0.00 -10.79
N HIS A 173 2.80 -0.71 -9.96
CA HIS A 173 4.25 -0.58 -9.87
C HIS A 173 5.01 -0.90 -11.16
N SER A 174 4.40 -1.65 -12.10
CA SER A 174 4.95 -1.87 -13.44
C SER A 174 5.32 -0.54 -14.14
N TRP A 175 4.55 0.51 -13.90
CA TRP A 175 4.94 1.87 -14.25
C TRP A 175 5.63 2.57 -13.08
N ASN A 176 4.96 2.63 -11.92
CA ASN A 176 5.40 3.40 -10.75
C ASN A 176 6.01 2.53 -9.66
N VAL A 177 7.15 1.93 -9.94
CA VAL A 177 8.45 2.36 -9.41
C VAL A 177 9.53 1.68 -10.26
N GLU A 178 9.15 0.58 -10.91
CA GLU A 178 9.99 -0.20 -11.81
C GLU A 178 10.46 0.53 -13.08
N ARG A 179 9.80 1.65 -13.41
CA ARG A 179 10.18 2.50 -14.55
C ARG A 179 10.19 3.97 -14.19
N ILE A 180 9.16 4.47 -13.50
CA ILE A 180 9.19 5.80 -12.87
C ILE A 180 9.97 5.62 -11.55
N ARG A 181 11.29 5.51 -11.65
CA ARG A 181 12.16 5.16 -10.52
C ARG A 181 12.83 6.39 -9.90
N PRO A 182 12.84 6.53 -8.57
CA PRO A 182 13.66 7.51 -7.88
C PRO A 182 15.15 7.33 -8.19
N ARG A 183 15.89 8.44 -8.23
CA ARG A 183 17.36 8.42 -8.38
C ARG A 183 18.07 7.74 -7.22
N SER A 184 17.48 7.81 -6.03
CA SER A 184 17.95 7.14 -4.81
C SER A 184 17.87 5.61 -4.89
N LEU A 185 17.12 5.06 -5.86
CA LEU A 185 16.94 3.61 -6.07
C LEU A 185 17.56 3.10 -7.38
N GLU A 186 18.17 3.97 -8.20
CA GLU A 186 18.66 3.60 -9.54
C GLU A 186 20.18 3.76 -9.70
N PRO A 187 20.92 2.67 -9.99
CA PRO A 187 20.49 1.28 -9.86
C PRO A 187 20.34 0.87 -8.39
N PHE A 188 19.67 -0.25 -8.11
CA PHE A 188 19.62 -0.76 -6.74
C PHE A 188 21.01 -1.16 -6.25
N ASN A 189 21.38 -0.67 -5.06
CA ASN A 189 22.56 -1.14 -4.34
C ASN A 189 22.18 -2.40 -3.54
N PHE A 190 22.82 -3.53 -3.85
CA PHE A 190 22.60 -4.81 -3.14
C PHE A 190 23.58 -5.04 -1.98
N ASP A 191 24.55 -4.14 -1.78
CA ASP A 191 25.55 -4.21 -0.70
C ASP A 191 25.18 -3.32 0.50
N GLU A 192 24.30 -2.32 0.32
CA GLU A 192 23.93 -1.33 1.32
C GLU A 192 22.44 -0.96 1.25
N ALA A 193 21.93 -0.28 2.28
CA ALA A 193 20.54 0.20 2.27
C ALA A 193 20.33 1.30 1.22
N ASN A 194 19.24 1.18 0.46
CA ASN A 194 18.82 2.21 -0.49
C ASN A 194 17.91 3.21 0.23
N MET A 195 18.49 4.28 0.77
CA MET A 195 17.77 5.33 1.50
C MET A 195 17.09 6.30 0.54
N SER A 196 15.78 6.13 0.32
CA SER A 196 14.98 6.93 -0.63
C SER A 196 14.10 7.96 0.09
N GLY A 197 14.06 9.20 -0.42
CA GLY A 197 13.14 10.25 0.03
C GLY A 197 11.84 10.30 -0.78
N GLU A 198 11.69 9.42 -1.76
CA GLU A 198 10.67 9.49 -2.80
C GLU A 198 9.55 8.45 -2.67
N LEU A 199 9.57 7.60 -1.63
CA LEU A 199 8.59 6.51 -1.47
C LEU A 199 7.16 7.00 -1.17
N TRP A 200 6.98 8.21 -0.64
CA TRP A 200 5.65 8.84 -0.57
C TRP A 200 4.98 8.96 -1.95
N LEU A 201 5.76 9.06 -3.03
CA LEU A 201 5.26 9.02 -4.41
C LEU A 201 5.27 7.58 -4.94
N ALA A 202 6.41 6.88 -4.84
CA ALA A 202 6.55 5.53 -5.42
C ALA A 202 5.53 4.54 -4.81
N GLU A 203 5.40 4.52 -3.49
CA GLU A 203 4.48 3.64 -2.76
C GLU A 203 3.16 4.31 -2.44
N GLY A 204 3.21 5.55 -1.97
CA GLY A 204 2.00 6.22 -1.52
C GLY A 204 1.01 6.51 -2.64
N PHE A 205 1.45 6.92 -3.82
CA PHE A 205 0.52 7.14 -4.94
C PHE A 205 -0.01 5.80 -5.45
N THR A 206 0.81 4.75 -5.46
CA THR A 206 0.37 3.39 -5.80
C THR A 206 -0.71 2.90 -4.84
N ASN A 207 -0.52 3.13 -3.53
CA ASN A 207 -1.48 2.81 -2.48
C ASN A 207 -2.81 3.61 -2.60
N TYR A 208 -2.77 4.82 -3.17
CA TYR A 208 -4.00 5.55 -3.56
C TYR A 208 -4.69 4.95 -4.78
N TYR A 209 -3.91 4.59 -5.81
CA TYR A 209 -4.44 4.08 -7.05
C TYR A 209 -5.05 2.69 -6.90
N GLY A 210 -4.45 1.76 -6.15
CA GLY A 210 -4.97 0.39 -6.01
C GLY A 210 -6.47 0.33 -5.70
N PRO A 211 -6.93 0.87 -4.56
CA PRO A 211 -8.35 0.89 -4.20
C PRO A 211 -9.22 1.73 -5.15
N LEU A 212 -8.69 2.86 -5.67
CA LEU A 212 -9.41 3.69 -6.64
C LEU A 212 -9.69 2.94 -7.93
N LEU A 213 -8.73 2.17 -8.43
CA LEU A 213 -8.83 1.46 -9.70
C LEU A 213 -9.68 0.20 -9.57
N LEU A 214 -9.70 -0.47 -8.40
CA LEU A 214 -10.70 -1.48 -8.10
C LEU A 214 -12.13 -0.93 -8.14
N GLN A 215 -12.35 0.27 -7.59
CA GLN A 215 -13.64 0.95 -7.68
C GLN A 215 -13.97 1.32 -9.14
N ARG A 216 -13.03 1.91 -9.89
CA ARG A 216 -13.25 2.25 -11.30
C ARG A 216 -13.56 1.02 -12.16
N ALA A 217 -12.92 -0.12 -11.86
CA ALA A 217 -13.17 -1.41 -12.51
C ALA A 217 -14.49 -2.09 -12.07
N GLY A 218 -15.21 -1.53 -11.10
CA GLY A 218 -16.45 -2.08 -10.55
C GLY A 218 -16.24 -3.33 -9.69
N LEU A 219 -15.04 -3.52 -9.14
CA LEU A 219 -14.67 -4.66 -8.29
C LEU A 219 -14.89 -4.38 -6.80
N THR A 220 -14.84 -3.10 -6.40
CA THR A 220 -15.05 -2.65 -5.02
C THR A 220 -16.26 -1.73 -4.94
N PRO A 221 -17.29 -2.03 -4.13
CA PRO A 221 -18.43 -1.12 -3.95
C PRO A 221 -18.02 0.24 -3.37
N LEU A 222 -18.79 1.29 -3.68
CA LEU A 222 -18.51 2.64 -3.19
C LEU A 222 -18.37 2.75 -1.67
N GLY A 223 -19.21 2.04 -0.91
CA GLY A 223 -19.13 2.07 0.55
C GLY A 223 -17.85 1.44 1.12
N GLU A 224 -17.21 0.51 0.40
CA GLU A 224 -15.89 0.00 0.75
C GLU A 224 -14.81 1.02 0.43
N TYR A 225 -14.85 1.62 -0.76
CA TYR A 225 -13.90 2.64 -1.16
C TYR A 225 -13.91 3.86 -0.21
N THR A 226 -15.08 4.33 0.25
CA THR A 226 -15.13 5.44 1.21
C THR A 226 -14.57 5.08 2.58
N ARG A 227 -14.57 3.79 2.98
CA ARG A 227 -13.87 3.34 4.19
C ARG A 227 -12.36 3.39 4.02
N THR A 228 -11.84 3.03 2.84
CA THR A 228 -10.42 3.21 2.52
C THR A 228 -10.00 4.68 2.61
N LEU A 229 -10.77 5.58 2.00
CA LEU A 229 -10.54 7.04 2.10
C LEU A 229 -10.54 7.51 3.56
N ALA A 230 -11.52 7.07 4.35
CA ALA A 230 -11.59 7.42 5.76
C ALA A 230 -10.38 6.90 6.54
N SER A 231 -9.91 5.68 6.27
CA SER A 231 -8.72 5.10 6.92
C SER A 231 -7.48 5.97 6.69
N ALA A 232 -7.20 6.33 5.44
CA ALA A 232 -6.07 7.19 5.10
C ALA A 232 -6.16 8.56 5.77
N ILE A 233 -7.34 9.21 5.71
CA ILE A 233 -7.58 10.52 6.33
C ILE A 233 -7.41 10.45 7.85
N ASN A 234 -7.91 9.42 8.52
CA ASN A 234 -7.74 9.26 9.97
C ASN A 234 -6.27 9.10 10.35
N ALA A 235 -5.54 8.23 9.64
CA ALA A 235 -4.12 8.00 9.89
C ALA A 235 -3.33 9.31 9.77
N VAL A 236 -3.44 10.01 8.64
CA VAL A 236 -2.70 11.28 8.47
C VAL A 236 -3.20 12.36 9.44
N THR A 237 -4.48 12.39 9.82
CA THR A 237 -4.98 13.45 10.72
C THR A 237 -4.49 13.26 12.16
N PHE A 238 -4.52 12.03 12.67
CA PHE A 238 -4.38 11.74 14.10
C PHE A 238 -3.07 11.07 14.49
N ASP A 239 -2.32 10.48 13.55
CA ASP A 239 -1.03 9.87 13.88
C ASP A 239 0.01 10.95 14.24
N PRO A 240 0.60 10.89 15.45
CA PRO A 240 1.59 11.87 15.90
C PRO A 240 2.91 11.82 15.12
N GLY A 241 3.24 10.71 14.47
CA GLY A 241 4.46 10.54 13.68
C GLY A 241 4.61 11.61 12.60
N ARG A 242 3.48 12.07 12.02
CA ARG A 242 3.42 13.18 11.06
C ARG A 242 3.98 14.51 11.60
N GLN A 243 3.95 14.73 12.93
CA GLN A 243 4.46 15.95 13.53
C GLN A 243 5.98 15.94 13.74
N ILE A 244 6.62 14.77 13.60
CA ILE A 244 8.03 14.56 13.94
C ILE A 244 8.91 14.58 12.70
N HIS A 245 8.49 13.87 11.65
CA HIS A 245 9.20 13.80 10.37
C HIS A 245 8.26 14.20 9.24
N THR A 246 8.83 14.65 8.14
CA THR A 246 8.17 14.93 6.86
C THR A 246 7.88 13.65 6.07
N ALA A 247 7.09 13.73 4.99
CA ALA A 247 6.82 12.57 4.12
C ALA A 247 8.10 12.06 3.42
N GLU A 248 9.03 12.98 3.12
CA GLU A 248 10.36 12.66 2.59
C GLU A 248 11.18 11.86 3.62
N GLU A 249 11.24 12.33 4.87
CA GLU A 249 11.97 11.64 5.94
C GLU A 249 11.32 10.30 6.33
N MET A 250 9.99 10.18 6.29
CA MET A 250 9.33 8.89 6.50
C MET A 250 9.64 7.89 5.38
N SER A 251 9.81 8.36 4.15
CA SER A 251 10.27 7.49 3.06
C SER A 251 11.67 6.95 3.34
N GLN A 252 12.55 7.76 3.91
CA GLN A 252 13.91 7.35 4.29
C GLN A 252 13.92 6.30 5.42
N MET A 253 12.81 6.12 6.14
CA MET A 253 12.71 5.14 7.21
C MET A 253 12.50 3.71 6.72
N ALA A 254 12.20 3.49 5.43
CA ALA A 254 11.88 2.16 4.88
C ALA A 254 12.86 1.04 5.31
N PRO A 255 14.20 1.22 5.23
CA PRO A 255 15.14 0.16 5.63
C PRO A 255 15.11 -0.22 7.13
N PHE A 256 14.42 0.56 7.97
CA PHE A 256 14.33 0.36 9.41
C PHE A 256 12.96 -0.12 9.89
N VAL A 257 11.95 -0.10 9.02
CA VAL A 257 10.55 -0.40 9.39
C VAL A 257 9.93 -1.49 8.52
N ASP A 258 10.38 -1.63 7.27
CA ASP A 258 9.85 -2.62 6.34
C ASP A 258 10.52 -3.97 6.55
N ALA A 259 9.76 -4.91 7.12
CA ALA A 259 10.21 -6.23 7.61
C ALA A 259 11.46 -6.22 8.52
N ALA A 260 11.93 -5.05 8.95
CA ALA A 260 13.08 -4.87 9.80
C ALA A 260 12.72 -5.12 11.27
N VAL A 261 13.57 -5.88 11.97
CA VAL A 261 13.36 -6.19 13.39
C VAL A 261 14.35 -5.38 14.24
N ALA A 262 13.82 -4.47 15.05
CA ALA A 262 14.60 -3.78 16.08
C ALA A 262 14.74 -4.65 17.34
N ILE A 263 15.98 -4.88 17.78
CA ILE A 263 16.26 -5.53 19.07
C ILE A 263 15.99 -4.55 20.24
N ASP A 264 16.37 -3.31 20.05
CA ASP A 264 16.15 -2.24 21.03
C ASP A 264 14.70 -1.76 21.00
N ARG A 265 14.24 -1.24 22.14
CA ARG A 265 12.91 -0.65 22.25
C ARG A 265 12.83 0.62 21.39
N VAL A 266 11.82 0.69 20.54
CA VAL A 266 11.50 1.86 19.72
C VAL A 266 10.23 2.56 20.20
N ASN A 267 10.03 3.80 19.73
CA ASN A 267 8.82 4.58 19.92
C ASN A 267 8.11 4.89 18.58
N PHE A 268 8.17 3.95 17.62
CA PHE A 268 7.63 4.15 16.27
C PHE A 268 6.13 4.47 16.25
N ALA A 269 5.34 3.97 17.21
CA ALA A 269 3.93 4.39 17.35
C ALA A 269 3.74 5.91 17.50
N ASN A 270 4.77 6.65 17.94
CA ASN A 270 4.74 8.10 18.07
C ASN A 270 5.59 8.85 17.05
N THR A 271 6.58 8.18 16.46
CA THR A 271 7.61 8.82 15.63
C THR A 271 7.62 8.31 14.19
N PHE A 272 6.71 7.41 13.82
CA PHE A 272 6.61 6.86 12.48
C PHE A 272 5.16 6.78 12.05
N ILE A 273 4.89 7.25 10.84
CA ILE A 273 3.66 7.00 10.10
C ILE A 273 4.10 6.41 8.75
N SER A 274 3.37 5.40 8.27
CA SER A 274 3.70 4.75 7.01
C SER A 274 3.72 5.72 5.84
N TYR A 275 4.82 5.73 5.08
CA TYR A 275 4.93 6.51 3.84
C TYR A 275 3.93 6.04 2.77
N TYR A 276 3.42 4.80 2.85
CA TYR A 276 2.28 4.33 2.04
C TYR A 276 1.01 5.14 2.35
N THR A 277 0.59 5.16 3.62
CA THR A 277 -0.67 5.80 4.01
C THR A 277 -0.57 7.33 3.97
N TRP A 278 0.58 7.89 4.32
CA TRP A 278 0.80 9.32 4.20
C TRP A 278 0.84 9.74 2.73
N GLY A 279 1.58 9.03 1.88
CA GLY A 279 1.61 9.33 0.45
C GLY A 279 0.27 9.08 -0.24
N GLU A 280 -0.52 8.09 0.17
CA GLU A 280 -1.92 7.90 -0.28
C GLU A 280 -2.76 9.13 0.03
N SER A 281 -2.62 9.66 1.24
CA SER A 281 -3.33 10.85 1.69
C SER A 281 -2.91 12.10 0.88
N ILE A 282 -1.61 12.22 0.55
CA ILE A 282 -1.09 13.29 -0.33
C ILE A 282 -1.66 13.13 -1.74
N ALA A 283 -1.68 11.92 -2.29
CA ALA A 283 -2.23 11.62 -3.62
C ALA A 283 -3.72 11.96 -3.72
N LEU A 284 -4.52 11.56 -2.73
CA LEU A 284 -5.93 11.93 -2.62
C LEU A 284 -6.11 13.46 -2.61
N GLY A 285 -5.35 14.14 -1.76
CA GLY A 285 -5.39 15.60 -1.66
C GLY A 285 -5.01 16.29 -2.97
N LEU A 286 -3.96 15.80 -3.64
CA LEU A 286 -3.50 16.32 -4.91
C LEU A 286 -4.50 16.10 -6.05
N ASP A 287 -5.09 14.91 -6.18
CA ASP A 287 -6.08 14.63 -7.24
C ASP A 287 -7.29 15.57 -7.12
N LEU A 288 -7.85 15.67 -5.91
CA LEU A 288 -9.04 16.51 -5.69
C LEU A 288 -8.72 18.00 -5.86
N THR A 289 -7.53 18.45 -5.44
CA THR A 289 -7.09 19.84 -5.62
C THR A 289 -6.88 20.18 -7.09
N LEU A 290 -6.24 19.31 -7.88
CA LEU A 290 -6.05 19.50 -9.32
C LEU A 290 -7.40 19.58 -10.04
N ARG A 291 -8.34 18.69 -9.69
CA ARG A 291 -9.69 18.69 -10.24
C ARG A 291 -10.44 19.97 -9.90
N GLU A 292 -10.43 20.41 -8.64
CA GLU A 292 -11.10 21.63 -8.23
C GLU A 292 -10.55 22.85 -8.99
N ARG A 293 -9.23 23.03 -8.99
CA ARG A 293 -8.56 24.20 -9.59
C ARG A 293 -8.77 24.29 -11.11
N SER A 294 -8.87 23.14 -11.77
CA SER A 294 -8.97 23.05 -13.22
C SER A 294 -10.40 22.86 -13.74
N GLY A 295 -11.42 22.85 -12.87
CA GLY A 295 -12.78 22.49 -13.25
C GLY A 295 -12.91 21.06 -13.77
N GLY A 296 -12.05 20.15 -13.30
CA GLY A 296 -12.01 18.73 -13.64
C GLY A 296 -11.23 18.38 -14.92
N THR A 297 -10.50 19.35 -15.49
CA THR A 297 -9.73 19.14 -16.74
C THR A 297 -8.32 18.61 -16.52
N ILE A 298 -7.76 18.77 -15.32
CA ILE A 298 -6.47 18.24 -14.89
C ILE A 298 -6.71 17.33 -13.68
N THR A 299 -6.11 16.15 -13.71
CA THR A 299 -6.25 15.10 -12.69
C THR A 299 -4.89 14.56 -12.27
N LEU A 300 -4.86 13.76 -11.20
CA LEU A 300 -3.65 13.01 -10.83
C LEU A 300 -3.20 12.04 -11.94
N ASP A 301 -4.13 11.52 -12.74
CA ASP A 301 -3.80 10.65 -13.87
C ASP A 301 -2.95 11.41 -14.91
N ASP A 302 -3.18 12.71 -15.08
CA ASP A 302 -2.39 13.56 -15.98
C ASP A 302 -0.99 13.84 -15.40
N TYR A 303 -0.89 13.99 -14.08
CA TYR A 303 0.39 14.09 -13.39
C TYR A 303 1.20 12.79 -13.53
N MET A 304 0.60 11.63 -13.25
CA MET A 304 1.29 10.34 -13.39
C MET A 304 1.64 10.01 -14.84
N ARG A 305 0.81 10.39 -15.81
CA ARG A 305 1.13 10.27 -17.23
C ARG A 305 2.32 11.15 -17.62
N ALA A 306 2.40 12.37 -17.10
CA ALA A 306 3.55 13.24 -17.34
C ALA A 306 4.84 12.72 -16.67
N MET A 307 4.74 12.12 -15.48
CA MET A 307 5.85 11.40 -14.84
C MET A 307 6.31 10.22 -15.70
N TRP A 308 5.37 9.41 -16.17
CA TRP A 308 5.63 8.30 -17.09
C TRP A 308 6.36 8.76 -18.36
N GLU A 309 5.84 9.75 -19.06
CA GLU A 309 6.42 10.25 -20.31
C GLU A 309 7.86 10.76 -20.15
N ARG A 310 8.19 11.37 -19.01
CA ARG A 310 9.50 11.98 -18.77
C ARG A 310 10.54 11.03 -18.20
N PHE A 311 10.12 10.14 -17.30
CA PHE A 311 11.04 9.34 -16.48
C PHE A 311 10.93 7.83 -16.72
N GLY A 312 9.73 7.31 -17.02
CA GLY A 312 9.54 5.87 -17.25
C GLY A 312 9.65 5.44 -18.73
N LYS A 313 8.90 6.11 -19.62
CA LYS A 313 8.81 5.81 -21.06
C LYS A 313 10.15 5.81 -21.80
N PRO A 314 11.13 6.69 -21.47
CA PRO A 314 12.44 6.64 -22.11
C PRO A 314 13.17 5.30 -21.93
N GLY A 315 12.80 4.51 -20.90
CA GLY A 315 13.36 3.20 -20.63
C GLY A 315 14.75 3.26 -20.00
N GLY A 316 15.53 2.20 -20.21
CA GLY A 316 16.91 2.08 -19.76
C GLY A 316 17.79 1.49 -20.85
N HIS A 317 19.09 1.71 -20.74
CA HIS A 317 20.10 1.20 -21.67
C HIS A 317 20.16 -0.34 -21.73
N ALA A 318 19.69 -1.02 -20.68
CA ALA A 318 19.50 -2.47 -20.63
C ALA A 318 18.30 -2.83 -19.72
N PRO A 319 17.69 -4.02 -19.88
CA PRO A 319 16.65 -4.48 -18.95
C PRO A 319 17.14 -4.46 -17.50
N GLY A 320 16.29 -4.04 -16.57
CA GLY A 320 16.62 -3.85 -15.14
C GLY A 320 17.04 -2.43 -14.78
N TYR A 321 17.45 -1.60 -15.76
CA TYR A 321 17.88 -0.21 -15.54
C TYR A 321 16.85 0.82 -16.02
N VAL A 322 17.01 2.05 -15.54
CA VAL A 322 16.24 3.25 -15.90
C VAL A 322 17.21 4.40 -16.23
N ASP A 323 17.15 4.95 -17.44
CA ASP A 323 18.12 5.99 -17.88
C ASP A 323 17.77 7.39 -17.37
N ARG A 324 16.53 7.60 -16.93
CA ARG A 324 16.05 8.90 -16.42
C ARG A 324 15.33 8.74 -15.08
N PRO A 325 16.05 8.36 -14.01
CA PRO A 325 15.43 8.33 -12.70
C PRO A 325 15.17 9.76 -12.21
N TYR A 326 14.07 9.94 -11.48
CA TYR A 326 13.59 11.26 -11.05
C TYR A 326 14.11 11.62 -9.65
N THR A 327 14.11 12.91 -9.33
CA THR A 327 14.31 13.44 -7.98
C THR A 327 13.04 14.13 -7.47
N ILE A 328 12.96 14.45 -6.18
CA ILE A 328 11.85 15.25 -5.63
C ILE A 328 11.66 16.58 -6.39
N ALA A 329 12.76 17.24 -6.79
CA ALA A 329 12.70 18.47 -7.58
C ALA A 329 12.08 18.25 -8.96
N ASP A 330 12.34 17.09 -9.58
CA ASP A 330 11.74 16.70 -10.86
C ASP A 330 10.24 16.46 -10.73
N ALA A 331 9.81 15.74 -9.69
CA ALA A 331 8.39 15.52 -9.37
C ALA A 331 7.64 16.86 -9.22
N LYS A 332 8.22 17.81 -8.47
CA LYS A 332 7.68 19.17 -8.34
C LYS A 332 7.62 19.91 -9.68
N ALA A 333 8.66 19.81 -10.50
CA ALA A 333 8.69 20.44 -11.82
C ALA A 333 7.65 19.86 -12.78
N VAL A 334 7.34 18.56 -12.67
CA VAL A 334 6.21 17.95 -13.39
C VAL A 334 4.89 18.53 -12.92
N LEU A 335 4.68 18.66 -11.61
CA LEU A 335 3.45 19.25 -11.07
C LEU A 335 3.25 20.69 -11.56
N ALA A 336 4.31 21.50 -11.54
CA ALA A 336 4.29 22.88 -12.05
C ALA A 336 3.89 22.92 -13.54
N ALA A 337 4.44 22.01 -14.35
CA ALA A 337 4.15 21.96 -15.77
C ALA A 337 2.72 21.48 -16.07
N VAL A 338 2.24 20.46 -15.36
CA VAL A 338 0.89 19.88 -15.56
C VAL A 338 -0.19 20.84 -15.09
N SER A 339 0.00 21.48 -13.94
CA SER A 339 -0.94 22.47 -13.40
C SER A 339 -0.88 23.82 -14.12
N GLY A 340 0.21 24.11 -14.83
CA GLY A 340 0.49 25.44 -15.39
C GLY A 340 0.81 26.51 -14.34
N ASP A 341 1.08 26.10 -13.09
CA ASP A 341 1.26 26.99 -11.95
C ASP A 341 2.42 26.52 -11.05
N ALA A 342 3.59 27.13 -11.23
CA ALA A 342 4.78 26.83 -10.43
C ALA A 342 4.63 27.24 -8.96
N ALA A 343 3.90 28.33 -8.68
CA ALA A 343 3.70 28.79 -7.31
C ALA A 343 2.83 27.81 -6.52
N PHE A 344 1.80 27.24 -7.17
CA PHE A 344 1.03 26.15 -6.60
C PHE A 344 1.88 24.90 -6.32
N ALA A 345 2.72 24.49 -7.27
CA ALA A 345 3.59 23.32 -7.05
C ALA A 345 4.58 23.54 -5.91
N ASP A 346 5.16 24.74 -5.79
CA ASP A 346 6.03 25.11 -4.67
C ASP A 346 5.29 25.10 -3.33
N ASP A 347 4.10 25.71 -3.25
CA ASP A 347 3.27 25.73 -2.04
C ASP A 347 2.85 24.32 -1.61
N PHE A 348 2.40 23.49 -2.56
CA PHE A 348 1.96 22.13 -2.29
C PHE A 348 3.10 21.28 -1.71
N PHE A 349 4.30 21.34 -2.31
CA PHE A 349 5.46 20.61 -1.81
C PHE A 349 5.92 21.11 -0.44
N ALA A 350 5.98 22.43 -0.25
CA ALA A 350 6.39 23.01 1.01
C ALA A 350 5.46 22.64 2.18
N ARG A 351 4.15 22.54 1.93
CA ARG A 351 3.15 22.29 2.98
C ARG A 351 2.93 20.80 3.27
N TYR A 352 2.91 19.96 2.25
CA TYR A 352 2.42 18.59 2.37
C TYR A 352 3.49 17.50 2.18
N ILE A 353 4.61 17.81 1.52
CA ILE A 353 5.72 16.86 1.36
C ILE A 353 6.84 17.17 2.36
N GLN A 354 7.25 18.44 2.42
CA GLN A 354 8.32 18.94 3.28
C GLN A 354 7.81 19.63 4.55
N GLY A 355 6.49 19.80 4.63
CA GLY A 355 5.79 20.34 5.78
C GLY A 355 4.94 19.27 6.45
N HIS A 356 4.28 19.66 7.54
CA HIS A 356 3.45 18.76 8.33
C HIS A 356 1.98 19.13 8.24
N GLU A 357 1.55 19.88 7.23
CA GLU A 357 0.14 20.27 7.12
C GLU A 357 -0.76 19.10 6.68
N VAL A 358 -2.03 19.14 7.09
CA VAL A 358 -3.06 18.20 6.61
C VAL A 358 -3.86 18.89 5.52
N VAL A 359 -4.12 18.21 4.42
CA VAL A 359 -4.98 18.72 3.35
C VAL A 359 -6.41 18.91 3.88
N ASP A 360 -7.12 19.94 3.40
CA ASP A 360 -8.54 20.14 3.74
C ASP A 360 -9.45 19.15 3.00
N TYR A 361 -9.41 17.89 3.46
CA TYR A 361 -10.19 16.81 2.86
C TYR A 361 -11.70 17.05 2.95
N ALA A 362 -12.19 17.75 3.99
CA ALA A 362 -13.61 18.03 4.13
C ALA A 362 -14.11 18.91 2.98
N HIS A 363 -13.38 20.00 2.69
CA HIS A 363 -13.65 20.87 1.55
C HIS A 363 -13.56 20.12 0.21
N LEU A 364 -12.47 19.40 0.00
CA LEU A 364 -12.22 18.71 -1.27
C LEU A 364 -13.23 17.57 -1.55
N LEU A 365 -13.58 16.78 -0.54
CA LEU A 365 -14.56 15.70 -0.66
C LEU A 365 -15.99 16.22 -0.85
N ALA A 366 -16.32 17.39 -0.29
CA ALA A 366 -17.61 18.02 -0.50
C ALA A 366 -17.87 18.35 -1.98
N ASN A 367 -16.83 18.64 -2.78
CA ASN A 367 -16.96 18.82 -4.23
C ASN A 367 -17.41 17.54 -4.95
N ALA A 368 -17.10 16.36 -4.41
CA ALA A 368 -17.58 15.05 -4.90
C ALA A 368 -18.89 14.61 -4.22
N GLY A 369 -19.53 15.48 -3.44
CA GLY A 369 -20.73 15.15 -2.66
C GLY A 369 -20.46 14.11 -1.57
N PHE A 370 -19.23 13.98 -1.09
CA PHE A 370 -18.95 13.19 0.13
C PHE A 370 -18.96 14.11 1.35
N VAL A 371 -19.28 13.55 2.50
CA VAL A 371 -19.27 14.23 3.79
C VAL A 371 -18.22 13.55 4.66
N LEU A 372 -17.19 14.30 5.03
CA LEU A 372 -16.24 13.91 6.08
C LEU A 372 -16.78 14.42 7.41
N ARG A 373 -17.00 13.53 8.37
CA ARG A 373 -17.54 13.88 9.69
C ARG A 373 -17.05 12.92 10.77
N PRO A 374 -17.12 13.27 12.05
CA PRO A 374 -16.96 12.28 13.12
C PRO A 374 -17.97 11.14 12.97
N ARG A 375 -17.58 9.92 13.34
CA ARG A 375 -18.50 8.77 13.36
C ARG A 375 -19.75 9.07 14.19
N ALA A 376 -20.86 8.42 13.85
CA ALA A 376 -22.11 8.61 14.57
C ALA A 376 -22.02 8.17 16.04
N SER A 377 -21.37 7.02 16.30
CA SER A 377 -20.98 6.63 17.66
C SER A 377 -19.65 7.28 18.02
N GLN A 378 -19.67 8.16 19.01
CA GLN A 378 -18.48 8.76 19.61
C GLN A 378 -18.34 8.26 21.05
N PRO A 379 -17.94 6.99 21.25
CA PRO A 379 -17.74 6.45 22.58
C PRO A 379 -16.65 7.25 23.31
N GLY A 380 -16.55 7.05 24.62
CA GLY A 380 -15.42 7.57 25.38
C GLY A 380 -14.11 7.03 24.82
N PHE A 381 -13.11 7.90 24.69
CA PHE A 381 -11.81 7.59 24.10
C PHE A 381 -10.68 8.10 25.00
N ALA A 382 -9.63 7.29 25.10
CA ALA A 382 -8.43 7.59 25.88
C ALA A 382 -7.14 7.63 25.03
N GLY A 383 -7.25 7.43 23.71
CA GLY A 383 -6.13 7.02 22.85
C GLY A 383 -6.27 5.55 22.43
N GLU A 384 -5.65 5.18 21.32
CA GLU A 384 -5.53 3.76 20.94
C GLU A 384 -4.50 3.10 21.87
N LEU A 385 -4.98 2.24 22.78
CA LEU A 385 -4.14 1.53 23.73
C LEU A 385 -3.94 0.10 23.23
N ARG A 386 -2.69 -0.29 22.97
CA ARG A 386 -2.33 -1.70 22.77
C ARG A 386 -2.22 -2.37 24.13
N LEU A 387 -3.21 -3.17 24.48
CA LEU A 387 -3.31 -3.80 25.79
C LEU A 387 -3.03 -5.30 25.73
N GLN A 388 -2.47 -5.85 26.81
CA GLN A 388 -2.23 -7.28 26.95
C GLN A 388 -2.66 -7.78 28.32
N ASP A 389 -3.47 -8.84 28.33
CA ASP A 389 -3.92 -9.52 29.54
C ASP A 389 -2.74 -10.19 30.26
N THR A 390 -2.68 -10.02 31.57
CA THR A 390 -1.70 -10.70 32.43
C THR A 390 -2.34 -11.16 33.74
N PRO A 391 -1.70 -12.07 34.50
CA PRO A 391 -2.23 -12.52 35.79
C PRO A 391 -2.37 -11.42 36.86
N VAL A 392 -1.64 -10.32 36.73
CA VAL A 392 -1.59 -9.24 37.73
C VAL A 392 -2.52 -8.07 37.38
N GLY A 393 -2.93 -7.97 36.11
CA GLY A 393 -3.71 -6.87 35.56
C GLY A 393 -3.56 -6.81 34.04
N VAL A 394 -3.83 -5.64 33.47
CA VAL A 394 -3.73 -5.40 32.02
C VAL A 394 -2.51 -4.53 31.72
N ARG A 395 -1.57 -5.06 30.94
CA ARG A 395 -0.35 -4.33 30.57
C ARG A 395 -0.60 -3.41 29.39
N VAL A 396 -0.11 -2.18 29.47
CA VAL A 396 0.07 -1.30 28.31
C VAL A 396 1.27 -1.80 27.51
N ASN A 397 1.05 -2.39 26.34
CA ASN A 397 2.07 -3.13 25.60
C ASN A 397 2.99 -2.23 24.75
N GLU A 398 2.50 -1.08 24.32
CA GLU A 398 3.20 -0.08 23.51
C GLU A 398 3.16 1.30 24.16
N ALA A 399 3.98 2.24 23.69
CA ALA A 399 3.95 3.60 24.20
C ALA A 399 2.59 4.24 23.91
N THR A 400 2.09 5.04 24.85
CA THR A 400 0.84 5.79 24.62
C THR A 400 1.08 6.90 23.59
N LEU A 401 0.07 7.18 22.76
CA LEU A 401 0.20 8.14 21.67
C LEU A 401 0.30 9.58 22.19
N PHE A 402 1.21 10.38 21.63
CA PHE A 402 1.41 11.78 21.99
C PHE A 402 0.11 12.56 21.89
N GLY A 403 -0.19 13.33 22.94
CA GLY A 403 -1.40 14.14 23.02
C GLY A 403 -2.67 13.37 23.37
N SER A 404 -2.67 12.03 23.37
CA SER A 404 -3.82 11.23 23.80
C SER A 404 -4.13 11.42 25.29
N PRO A 405 -5.39 11.22 25.72
CA PRO A 405 -5.74 11.31 27.14
C PRO A 405 -4.95 10.37 28.06
N ALA A 406 -4.62 9.15 27.61
CA ALA A 406 -3.81 8.21 28.37
C ALA A 406 -2.36 8.69 28.52
N TYR A 407 -1.78 9.23 27.45
CA TYR A 407 -0.46 9.87 27.49
C TYR A 407 -0.45 11.07 28.45
N GLN A 408 -1.46 11.95 28.38
CA GLN A 408 -1.59 13.09 29.29
C GLN A 408 -1.78 12.66 30.76
N ALA A 409 -2.37 11.48 30.99
CA ALA A 409 -2.48 10.88 32.31
C ALA A 409 -1.16 10.26 32.81
N GLY A 410 -0.10 10.26 32.00
CA GLY A 410 1.21 9.70 32.35
C GLY A 410 1.23 8.18 32.39
N LEU A 411 0.28 7.51 31.74
CA LEU A 411 0.37 6.07 31.48
C LEU A 411 1.35 5.84 30.34
N ASP A 412 2.19 4.84 30.48
CA ASP A 412 3.18 4.48 29.47
C ASP A 412 3.34 2.96 29.35
N ARG A 413 4.13 2.55 28.36
CA ARG A 413 4.48 1.16 28.10
C ARG A 413 4.95 0.44 29.37
N ASP A 414 4.53 -0.81 29.48
CA ASP A 414 4.73 -1.73 30.61
C ASP A 414 4.00 -1.34 31.90
N ASP A 415 3.24 -0.24 31.95
CA ASP A 415 2.33 0.01 33.06
C ASP A 415 1.26 -1.08 33.15
N MET A 416 1.00 -1.54 34.37
CA MET A 416 0.03 -2.58 34.65
C MET A 416 -1.24 -1.97 35.23
N ILE A 417 -2.27 -1.80 34.42
CA ILE A 417 -3.57 -1.31 34.85
C ILE A 417 -4.25 -2.39 35.69
N THR A 418 -4.62 -2.03 36.92
CA THR A 418 -5.23 -2.95 37.91
C THR A 418 -6.65 -2.56 38.25
N ALA A 419 -7.04 -1.29 38.07
CA ALA A 419 -8.42 -0.85 38.21
C ALA A 419 -8.73 0.36 37.31
N VAL A 420 -9.98 0.44 36.86
CA VAL A 420 -10.53 1.57 36.09
C VAL A 420 -11.88 1.97 36.68
N GLY A 421 -12.08 3.25 36.97
CA GLY A 421 -13.31 3.76 37.59
C GLY A 421 -13.58 3.15 38.97
N GLY A 422 -12.54 2.78 39.71
CA GLY A 422 -12.63 2.13 41.03
C GLY A 422 -13.01 0.65 40.99
N ARG A 423 -13.12 0.03 39.80
CA ARG A 423 -13.35 -1.41 39.63
C ARG A 423 -12.06 -2.11 39.20
N ALA A 424 -11.74 -3.23 39.84
CA ALA A 424 -10.60 -4.05 39.44
C ALA A 424 -10.80 -4.58 38.02
N VAL A 425 -9.72 -4.64 37.25
CA VAL A 425 -9.70 -5.16 35.88
C VAL A 425 -8.61 -6.21 35.71
N THR A 426 -8.89 -7.22 34.89
CA THR A 426 -7.98 -8.32 34.58
C THR A 426 -7.88 -8.59 33.08
N THR A 427 -8.72 -7.95 32.25
CA THR A 427 -8.70 -8.09 30.79
C THR A 427 -8.73 -6.75 30.06
N ALA A 428 -8.10 -6.70 28.88
CA ALA A 428 -8.08 -5.56 27.99
C ALA A 428 -9.50 -5.07 27.66
N GLU A 429 -10.41 -6.00 27.36
CA GLU A 429 -11.82 -5.68 27.09
C GLU A 429 -12.49 -4.97 28.28
N GLN A 430 -12.16 -5.29 29.53
CA GLN A 430 -12.71 -4.58 30.69
C GLN A 430 -12.21 -3.13 30.76
N VAL A 431 -10.94 -2.88 30.43
CA VAL A 431 -10.36 -1.53 30.37
C VAL A 431 -11.01 -0.75 29.23
N GLU A 432 -11.05 -1.32 28.03
CA GLU A 432 -11.64 -0.69 26.85
C GLU A 432 -13.13 -0.39 27.03
N SER A 433 -13.91 -1.36 27.54
CA SER A 433 -15.32 -1.16 27.85
C SER A 433 -15.53 -0.06 28.90
N ALA A 434 -14.69 0.03 29.93
CA ALA A 434 -14.80 1.09 30.94
C ALA A 434 -14.53 2.48 30.34
N ILE A 435 -13.56 2.59 29.43
CA ILE A 435 -13.26 3.84 28.70
C ILE A 435 -14.40 4.19 27.75
N ARG A 436 -14.86 3.24 26.92
CA ARG A 436 -15.95 3.44 25.95
C ARG A 436 -17.27 3.86 26.61
N ALA A 437 -17.54 3.34 27.80
CA ALA A 437 -18.75 3.64 28.57
C ALA A 437 -18.71 4.99 29.31
N ALA A 438 -17.52 5.58 29.52
CA ALA A 438 -17.39 6.90 30.11
C ALA A 438 -17.83 7.98 29.12
N ARG A 439 -18.40 9.08 29.63
CA ARG A 439 -18.81 10.19 28.77
C ARG A 439 -17.62 11.09 28.48
N PRO A 440 -17.55 11.71 27.29
CA PRO A 440 -16.59 12.77 27.02
C PRO A 440 -16.64 13.86 28.10
N GLY A 441 -15.47 14.21 28.63
CA GLY A 441 -15.29 15.13 29.76
C GLY A 441 -15.22 14.45 31.14
N ASP A 442 -15.61 13.18 31.27
CA ASP A 442 -15.50 12.44 32.53
C ASP A 442 -14.02 12.27 32.95
N ALA A 443 -13.78 12.34 34.25
CA ALA A 443 -12.48 12.07 34.88
C ALA A 443 -12.45 10.61 35.36
N LEU A 444 -11.83 9.73 34.58
CA LEU A 444 -11.78 8.31 34.86
C LEU A 444 -10.53 7.97 35.67
N ALA A 445 -10.71 7.62 36.93
CA ALA A 445 -9.61 7.20 37.81
C ALA A 445 -9.05 5.83 37.36
N VAL A 446 -7.73 5.74 37.25
CA VAL A 446 -7.01 4.52 36.87
C VAL A 446 -5.99 4.19 37.96
N ALA A 447 -6.01 2.96 38.47
CA ALA A 447 -4.98 2.44 39.35
C ALA A 447 -4.05 1.52 38.55
N TYR A 448 -2.74 1.66 38.73
CA TYR A 448 -1.75 0.91 37.97
C TYR A 448 -0.46 0.66 38.76
N LEU A 449 0.34 -0.31 38.32
CA LEU A 449 1.72 -0.51 38.78
C LEU A 449 2.66 -0.06 37.67
N HIS A 450 3.56 0.87 37.98
CA HIS A 450 4.54 1.32 37.00
C HIS A 450 5.52 0.19 36.64
N HIS A 451 5.62 -0.16 35.36
CA HIS A 451 6.38 -1.32 34.89
C HIS A 451 6.04 -2.65 35.60
N GLY A 452 4.80 -2.78 36.10
CA GLY A 452 4.34 -3.94 36.86
C GLY A 452 4.97 -4.12 38.24
N ARG A 453 5.61 -3.08 38.80
CA ARG A 453 6.36 -3.16 40.08
C ARG A 453 5.94 -2.06 41.06
N GLY A 454 6.33 -2.24 42.31
CA GLY A 454 6.20 -1.22 43.36
C GLY A 454 4.80 -1.14 43.97
N GLN A 455 4.49 0.03 44.52
CA GLN A 455 3.18 0.31 45.11
C GLN A 455 2.19 0.75 44.02
N PRO A 456 0.88 0.43 44.16
CA PRO A 456 -0.14 0.96 43.28
C PRO A 456 -0.09 2.49 43.21
N LEU A 457 0.01 3.01 41.99
CA LEU A 457 -0.14 4.41 41.66
C LEU A 457 -1.56 4.67 41.16
N THR A 458 -1.99 5.92 41.23
CA THR A 458 -3.26 6.35 40.65
C THR A 458 -3.04 7.53 39.72
N THR A 459 -3.76 7.52 38.61
CA THR A 459 -3.85 8.64 37.68
C THR A 459 -5.29 8.85 37.25
N THR A 460 -5.56 9.91 36.50
CA THR A 460 -6.88 10.25 35.98
C THR A 460 -6.80 10.50 34.49
N ILE A 461 -7.52 9.68 33.71
CA ILE A 461 -7.73 9.91 32.29
C ILE A 461 -8.91 10.87 32.12
N ARG A 462 -8.71 11.97 31.39
CA ARG A 462 -9.81 12.84 30.97
C ARG A 462 -10.34 12.34 29.63
N VAL A 463 -11.44 11.60 29.68
CA VAL A 463 -12.01 10.93 28.51
C VAL A 463 -12.48 11.97 27.50
N ILE A 464 -12.20 11.75 26.23
CA ILE A 464 -12.70 12.59 25.12
C ILE A 464 -13.70 11.81 24.27
N ALA A 465 -14.38 12.49 23.36
CA ALA A 465 -15.10 11.82 22.28
C ALA A 465 -14.08 11.19 21.33
N ASP A 466 -14.30 9.95 20.93
CA ASP A 466 -13.53 9.30 19.86
C ASP A 466 -13.47 10.22 18.62
N PRO A 467 -12.26 10.67 18.23
CA PRO A 467 -12.10 11.64 17.15
C PRO A 467 -12.23 11.02 15.75
N GLU A 468 -12.39 9.69 15.64
CA GLU A 468 -12.40 8.99 14.36
C GLU A 468 -13.45 9.56 13.38
N LEU A 469 -12.99 9.81 12.16
CA LEU A 469 -13.77 10.36 11.06
C LEU A 469 -14.30 9.25 10.15
N GLU A 470 -15.46 9.47 9.55
CA GLU A 470 -16.00 8.67 8.45
C GLU A 470 -16.20 9.52 7.21
N VAL A 471 -16.03 8.89 6.05
CA VAL A 471 -16.42 9.45 4.75
C VAL A 471 -17.69 8.73 4.31
N VAL A 472 -18.77 9.49 4.13
CA VAL A 472 -20.06 8.96 3.66
C VAL A 472 -20.55 9.72 2.44
N ALA A 473 -21.29 9.05 1.56
CA ALA A 473 -21.96 9.73 0.46
C ALA A 473 -23.02 10.71 1.02
N ALA A 474 -23.19 11.88 0.40
CA ALA A 474 -24.21 12.87 0.76
C ALA A 474 -25.60 12.22 0.93
N GLU A 475 -25.95 11.29 0.06
CA GLU A 475 -27.19 10.52 0.09
C GLU A 475 -27.36 9.74 1.39
N GLN A 476 -26.29 9.11 1.89
CA GLN A 476 -26.28 8.39 3.17
C GLN A 476 -26.32 9.34 4.37
N ALA A 477 -25.87 10.59 4.19
CA ALA A 477 -25.97 11.65 5.18
C ALA A 477 -27.34 12.36 5.17
N GLY A 478 -28.32 11.89 4.38
CA GLY A 478 -29.64 12.54 4.25
C GLY A 478 -29.61 13.83 3.43
N GLN A 479 -28.56 14.04 2.65
CA GLN A 479 -28.39 15.19 1.77
C GLN A 479 -28.65 14.80 0.32
N THR A 480 -29.05 15.76 -0.52
CA THR A 480 -29.17 15.55 -1.96
C THR A 480 -27.97 16.21 -2.64
N PRO A 481 -27.06 15.45 -3.29
CA PRO A 481 -25.93 16.07 -3.98
C PRO A 481 -26.42 16.95 -5.13
N THR A 482 -25.69 18.01 -5.41
CA THR A 482 -25.93 18.86 -6.58
C THR A 482 -25.55 18.12 -7.87
N ALA A 483 -25.98 18.65 -9.03
CA ALA A 483 -25.55 18.12 -10.32
C ALA A 483 -24.02 18.20 -10.50
N ALA A 484 -23.41 19.31 -10.05
CA ALA A 484 -21.96 19.48 -10.09
C ALA A 484 -21.23 18.45 -9.21
N GLN A 485 -21.75 18.16 -8.01
CA GLN A 485 -21.17 17.16 -7.12
C GLN A 485 -21.20 15.75 -7.72
N ARG A 486 -22.34 15.36 -8.33
CA ARG A 486 -22.43 14.08 -9.05
C ARG A 486 -21.47 14.04 -10.23
N GLN A 487 -21.43 15.09 -11.05
CA GLN A 487 -20.52 15.15 -12.20
C GLN A 487 -19.05 15.04 -11.77
N PHE A 488 -18.66 15.71 -10.67
CA PHE A 488 -17.31 15.62 -10.13
C PHE A 488 -17.00 14.19 -9.65
N ARG A 489 -17.89 13.60 -8.86
CA ARG A 489 -17.77 12.22 -8.36
C ARG A 489 -17.65 11.22 -9.52
N ASP A 490 -18.53 11.33 -10.52
CA ASP A 490 -18.55 10.46 -11.68
C ASP A 490 -17.26 10.63 -12.50
N ALA A 491 -16.78 11.86 -12.70
CA ALA A 491 -15.53 12.11 -13.41
C ALA A 491 -14.29 11.58 -12.66
N TRP A 492 -14.37 11.45 -11.34
CA TRP A 492 -13.32 10.89 -10.49
C TRP A 492 -13.34 9.36 -10.46
N LEU A 493 -14.53 8.76 -10.32
CA LEU A 493 -14.71 7.33 -10.04
C LEU A 493 -15.12 6.49 -11.25
N ARG A 494 -15.36 7.09 -12.41
CA ARG A 494 -15.66 6.33 -13.64
C ARG A 494 -14.44 5.56 -14.16
N SER A 495 -14.69 4.39 -14.75
CA SER A 495 -13.72 3.64 -15.54
C SER A 495 -13.10 4.50 -16.66
N ARG A 496 -11.80 4.31 -16.89
CA ARG A 496 -11.04 4.88 -18.00
C ARG A 496 -11.16 4.06 -19.29
N THR A 497 -11.53 2.80 -19.22
CA THR A 497 -11.68 1.92 -20.40
C THR A 497 -13.12 1.82 -20.91
N GLY A 498 -14.09 2.36 -20.16
CA GLY A 498 -15.51 2.11 -20.40
C GLY A 498 -15.88 0.71 -19.91
N ASN A 499 -17.12 0.52 -19.44
CA ASN A 499 -17.60 -0.76 -18.88
C ASN A 499 -17.83 -1.84 -19.95
N THR A 500 -16.93 -1.97 -20.93
CA THR A 500 -16.91 -3.08 -21.88
C THR A 500 -16.07 -4.19 -21.27
N PHE A 501 -16.70 -5.02 -20.44
CA PHE A 501 -16.13 -6.25 -19.89
C PHE A 501 -16.94 -7.44 -20.37
#